data_AF-A0A4R6UNK6-F1
#
_entry.id   AF-A0A4R6UNK6-F1
#
_cell.length_a   1.000
_cell.length_b   1.000
_cell.length_c   1.000
_cell.angle_alpha   90.00
_cell.angle_beta   90.00
_cell.angle_gamma   90.00
#
_symmetry.space_group_name_H-M   'P 1'
#
loop_
_entity.id
_entity.type
_entity.pdbx_description
1 polymer ?
#
loop_
_entity_poly.entity_id
_entity_poly.type
_entity_poly.pdbx_seq_one_letter_code
_entity_poly.pdbx_strand_id
1 'polypeptide(L)'
;MSTDTEENTGRDRELRQRPATRWETVQPWATLAARLALAGVVGYAGYTKVIVPALSVQSVQAYQLFGDDVSRFIGYTLPLFEIALALLLVLGLATRLTGIVGALLMGVFIAGIASAWARGLNIDCGCFGTGGPVAEGETAYGLDIARDLGFMALGLFVAVWPRSPFSVDRVLGLYPGRDQRR
;
A
#
# COMPACT_ATOMS: atom_id res chain seq x y z
N MET A 1 -49.96 25.88 6.96
CA MET A 1 -48.52 26.23 6.91
C MET A 1 -47.75 25.78 8.17
N SER A 2 -48.28 24.87 8.99
CA SER A 2 -47.66 24.49 10.28
C SER A 2 -47.29 23.00 10.37
N THR A 3 -47.79 22.17 9.48
CA THR A 3 -47.58 20.71 9.46
C THR A 3 -46.20 20.31 8.92
N ASP A 4 -45.63 21.10 8.01
CA ASP A 4 -44.34 20.77 7.36
C ASP A 4 -43.14 20.89 8.31
N THR A 5 -43.21 21.74 9.34
CA THR A 5 -42.11 21.99 10.28
C THR A 5 -41.98 20.87 11.32
N GLU A 6 -43.10 20.30 11.79
CA GLU A 6 -43.11 19.23 12.79
C GLU A 6 -42.65 17.89 12.19
N GLU A 7 -43.05 17.60 10.94
CA GLU A 7 -42.63 16.40 10.22
C GLU A 7 -41.11 16.41 9.91
N ASN A 8 -40.56 17.58 9.56
CA ASN A 8 -39.13 17.74 9.30
C ASN A 8 -38.29 17.56 10.58
N THR A 9 -38.78 18.07 11.73
CA THR A 9 -38.10 17.94 13.03
C THR A 9 -38.06 16.49 13.53
N GLY A 10 -39.11 15.71 13.29
CA GLY A 10 -39.17 14.28 13.63
C GLY A 10 -38.17 13.45 12.81
N ARG A 11 -38.15 13.69 11.49
CA ARG A 11 -37.22 13.01 10.56
C ARG A 11 -35.76 13.36 10.84
N ASP A 12 -35.46 14.59 11.23
CA ASP A 12 -34.11 15.01 11.63
C ASP A 12 -33.63 14.36 12.93
N ARG A 13 -34.52 14.10 13.88
CA ARG A 13 -34.21 13.33 15.10
C ARG A 13 -34.00 11.85 14.81
N GLU A 14 -34.80 11.27 13.92
CA GLU A 14 -34.70 9.87 13.53
C GLU A 14 -33.41 9.57 12.76
N LEU A 15 -32.96 10.51 11.90
CA LEU A 15 -31.66 10.45 11.23
C LEU A 15 -30.48 10.51 12.23
N ARG A 16 -30.57 11.36 13.28
CA ARG A 16 -29.56 11.42 14.36
C ARG A 16 -29.49 10.16 15.23
N GLN A 17 -30.56 9.38 15.27
CA GLN A 17 -30.70 8.21 16.15
C GLN A 17 -30.40 6.88 15.46
N ARG A 18 -30.06 6.87 14.16
CA ARG A 18 -29.65 5.64 13.49
C ARG A 18 -28.35 5.13 14.13
N PRO A 19 -28.36 3.96 14.78
CA PRO A 19 -27.14 3.43 15.36
C PRO A 19 -26.12 3.22 14.25
N ALA A 20 -24.90 3.72 14.45
CA ALA A 20 -23.81 3.52 13.53
C ALA A 20 -23.70 2.03 13.22
N THR A 21 -23.64 1.68 11.94
CA THR A 21 -23.53 0.27 11.56
C THR A 21 -22.20 -0.28 12.07
N ARG A 22 -22.12 -1.58 12.41
CA ARG A 22 -20.85 -2.21 12.85
C ARG A 22 -19.69 -1.91 11.88
N TRP A 23 -20.01 -1.76 10.60
CA TRP A 23 -19.06 -1.40 9.54
C TRP A 23 -18.45 0.00 9.71
N GLU A 24 -19.24 1.01 10.10
CA GLU A 24 -18.76 2.38 10.31
C GLU A 24 -17.77 2.47 11.48
N THR A 25 -17.95 1.62 12.49
CA THR A 25 -17.03 1.53 13.62
C THR A 25 -15.76 0.75 13.26
N VAL A 26 -15.85 -0.35 12.50
CA VAL A 26 -14.71 -1.24 12.21
C VAL A 26 -13.84 -0.73 11.05
N GLN A 27 -14.44 -0.12 10.03
CA GLN A 27 -13.73 0.31 8.81
C GLN A 27 -12.51 1.21 9.09
N PRO A 28 -12.56 2.19 10.01
CA PRO A 28 -11.40 3.04 10.28
C PRO A 28 -10.22 2.27 10.87
N TRP A 29 -10.48 1.34 11.79
CA TRP A 29 -9.46 0.48 12.39
C TRP A 29 -8.90 -0.52 11.39
N ALA A 30 -9.74 -1.09 10.54
CA ALA A 30 -9.30 -1.96 9.44
C ALA A 30 -8.35 -1.21 8.49
N THR A 31 -8.64 0.05 8.20
CA THR A 31 -7.79 0.91 7.35
C THR A 31 -6.47 1.24 8.04
N LEU A 32 -6.49 1.52 9.35
CA LEU A 32 -5.25 1.70 10.12
C LEU A 32 -4.39 0.43 10.08
N ALA A 33 -4.98 -0.74 10.34
CA ALA A 33 -4.27 -2.01 10.31
C ALA A 33 -3.68 -2.28 8.92
N ALA A 34 -4.44 -2.06 7.85
CA ALA A 34 -3.97 -2.21 6.47
C ALA A 34 -2.80 -1.26 6.16
N ARG A 35 -2.88 0.00 6.60
CA ARG A 35 -1.81 1.00 6.45
C ARG A 35 -0.54 0.56 7.17
N LEU A 36 -0.65 0.13 8.43
CA LEU A 36 0.50 -0.28 9.23
C LEU A 36 1.13 -1.57 8.70
N ALA A 37 0.32 -2.54 8.24
CA ALA A 37 0.81 -3.75 7.60
C ALA A 37 1.59 -3.42 6.33
N LEU A 38 1.03 -2.58 5.45
CA LEU A 38 1.69 -2.15 4.21
C LEU A 38 2.97 -1.34 4.50
N ALA A 39 2.91 -0.42 5.46
CA ALA A 39 4.07 0.37 5.87
C ALA A 39 5.18 -0.49 6.49
N GLY A 40 4.82 -1.46 7.33
CA GLY A 40 5.78 -2.36 7.95
C GLY A 40 6.50 -3.20 6.91
N VAL A 41 5.77 -3.74 5.93
CA VAL A 41 6.35 -4.58 4.87
C VAL A 41 7.22 -3.76 3.92
N VAL A 42 6.68 -2.68 3.35
CA VAL A 42 7.42 -1.83 2.40
C VAL A 42 8.62 -1.17 3.11
N GLY A 43 8.44 -0.74 4.35
CA GLY A 43 9.51 -0.16 5.16
C GLY A 43 10.60 -1.16 5.51
N TYR A 44 10.24 -2.39 5.90
CA TYR A 44 11.20 -3.46 6.14
C TYR A 44 11.97 -3.80 4.86
N ALA A 45 11.28 -3.93 3.73
CA ALA A 45 11.87 -4.21 2.43
C ALA A 45 12.83 -3.10 1.97
N GLY A 46 12.50 -1.83 2.22
CA GLY A 46 13.39 -0.71 1.92
C GLY A 46 14.60 -0.66 2.86
N TYR A 47 14.39 -0.90 4.16
CA TYR A 47 15.45 -0.92 5.16
C TYR A 47 16.52 -1.97 4.85
N THR A 48 16.12 -3.20 4.54
CA THR A 48 17.08 -4.28 4.20
C THR A 48 17.89 -3.95 2.95
N LYS A 49 17.29 -3.27 1.96
CA LYS A 49 17.97 -2.85 0.73
C LYS A 49 18.91 -1.65 0.93
N VAL A 50 18.61 -0.74 1.86
CA VAL A 50 19.48 0.41 2.16
C VAL A 50 20.74 0.01 2.94
N ILE A 51 20.70 -1.05 3.75
CA ILE A 51 21.89 -1.52 4.49
C ILE A 51 23.01 -1.95 3.53
N VAL A 52 22.66 -2.66 2.46
CA VAL A 52 23.63 -3.08 1.43
C VAL A 52 23.14 -2.68 0.03
N PRO A 53 23.33 -1.42 -0.38
CA PRO A 53 22.80 -0.90 -1.64
C PRO A 53 23.27 -1.67 -2.88
N ALA A 54 24.47 -2.26 -2.82
CA ALA A 54 25.00 -3.08 -3.91
C ALA A 54 24.12 -4.30 -4.21
N LEU A 55 23.50 -4.90 -3.19
CA LEU A 55 22.61 -6.05 -3.35
C LEU A 55 21.26 -5.63 -3.93
N SER A 56 20.78 -4.43 -3.60
CA SER A 56 19.60 -3.84 -4.25
C SER A 56 19.83 -3.63 -5.76
N VAL A 57 21.00 -3.13 -6.15
CA VAL A 57 21.36 -3.01 -7.57
C VAL A 57 21.45 -4.38 -8.24
N GLN A 58 22.10 -5.34 -7.59
CA GLN A 58 22.26 -6.69 -8.12
C GLN A 58 20.91 -7.38 -8.34
N SER A 59 19.96 -7.24 -7.39
CA SER A 59 18.63 -7.83 -7.53
C SER A 59 17.88 -7.24 -8.72
N VAL A 60 17.92 -5.92 -8.92
CA VAL A 60 17.31 -5.27 -10.11
C VAL A 60 17.97 -5.74 -11.41
N GLN A 61 19.30 -5.85 -11.44
CA GLN A 61 20.03 -6.36 -12.60
C GLN A 61 19.69 -7.82 -12.90
N ALA A 62 19.40 -8.63 -11.89
CA ALA A 62 19.04 -10.04 -12.04
C ALA A 62 17.73 -10.23 -12.83
N TYR A 63 16.82 -9.25 -12.83
CA TYR A 63 15.62 -9.28 -13.67
C TYR A 63 15.93 -9.11 -15.16
N GLN A 64 17.11 -8.61 -15.53
CA GLN A 64 17.53 -8.39 -16.92
C GLN A 64 16.48 -7.66 -17.76
N LEU A 65 15.84 -6.64 -17.18
CA LEU A 65 14.78 -5.85 -17.82
C LEU A 65 15.31 -4.56 -18.45
N PHE A 66 16.37 -3.99 -17.87
CA PHE A 66 16.94 -2.70 -18.27
C PHE A 66 18.46 -2.81 -18.45
N GLY A 67 19.07 -1.81 -19.09
CA GLY A 67 20.53 -1.70 -19.13
C GLY A 67 21.15 -1.43 -17.75
N ASP A 68 22.46 -1.57 -17.65
CA ASP A 68 23.20 -1.48 -16.37
C ASP A 68 22.99 -0.16 -15.63
N ASP A 69 23.03 0.97 -16.33
CA ASP A 69 22.90 2.30 -15.71
C ASP A 69 21.50 2.54 -15.16
N VAL A 70 20.47 2.11 -15.90
CA VAL A 70 19.07 2.21 -15.46
C VAL A 70 18.82 1.29 -14.27
N SER A 71 19.35 0.06 -14.32
CA SER A 71 19.23 -0.90 -13.21
C SER A 71 19.91 -0.40 -11.93
N ARG A 72 21.08 0.24 -12.05
CA ARG A 72 21.76 0.92 -10.93
C ARG A 72 20.90 2.06 -10.37
N PHE A 73 20.39 2.92 -11.24
CA PHE A 73 19.53 4.03 -10.82
C PHE A 73 18.32 3.54 -10.03
N ILE A 74 17.60 2.55 -10.57
CA ILE A 74 16.44 1.94 -9.88
C ILE A 74 16.88 1.28 -8.57
N GLY A 75 17.95 0.49 -8.57
CA GLY A 75 18.45 -0.19 -7.38
C GLY A 75 18.81 0.73 -6.22
N TYR A 76 19.29 1.95 -6.49
CA TYR A 76 19.57 2.95 -5.46
C TYR A 76 18.34 3.78 -5.04
N THR A 77 17.43 4.08 -5.98
CA THR A 77 16.31 5.00 -5.72
C THR A 77 15.07 4.29 -5.17
N LEU A 78 14.84 3.04 -5.58
CA LEU A 78 13.69 2.24 -5.14
C LEU A 78 13.65 2.06 -3.62
N PRO A 79 14.75 1.74 -2.91
CA PRO A 79 14.72 1.59 -1.45
C PRO A 79 14.38 2.88 -0.71
N LEU A 80 14.85 4.02 -1.22
CA LEU A 80 14.53 5.34 -0.67
C LEU A 80 13.04 5.66 -0.83
N PHE A 81 12.48 5.30 -2.00
CA PHE A 81 11.06 5.44 -2.27
C PHE A 81 10.20 4.54 -1.36
N GLU A 82 10.62 3.28 -1.15
CA GLU A 82 9.98 2.34 -0.24
C GLU A 82 9.91 2.91 1.20
N ILE A 83 11.03 3.42 1.73
CA ILE A 83 11.09 4.01 3.07
C ILE A 83 10.23 5.27 3.15
N ALA A 84 10.31 6.17 2.16
CA ALA A 84 9.50 7.38 2.15
C ALA A 84 8.00 7.05 2.13
N LEU A 85 7.58 6.09 1.31
CA LEU A 85 6.19 5.63 1.24
C LEU A 85 5.73 5.01 2.55
N ALA A 86 6.58 4.19 3.19
CA ALA A 86 6.30 3.59 4.48
C ALA A 86 6.07 4.66 5.56
N LEU A 87 6.93 5.69 5.62
CA LEU A 87 6.77 6.81 6.54
C LEU A 87 5.47 7.57 6.30
N LEU A 88 5.13 7.86 5.04
CA LEU A 88 3.86 8.53 4.70
C LEU A 88 2.64 7.69 5.11
N LEU A 89 2.71 6.37 4.93
CA LEU A 89 1.66 5.43 5.35
C LEU A 89 1.53 5.36 6.88
N VAL A 90 2.63 5.39 7.64
CA VAL A 90 2.61 5.47 9.11
C VAL A 90 1.98 6.78 9.57
N LEU A 91 2.45 7.91 9.04
CA LEU A 91 1.94 9.25 9.37
C LEU A 91 0.47 9.44 8.92
N GLY A 92 0.04 8.71 7.90
CA GLY A 92 -1.30 8.86 7.34
C GLY A 92 -1.47 10.20 6.66
N LEU A 93 -0.43 10.60 5.96
CA LEU A 93 -0.43 11.75 5.08
C LEU A 93 -0.78 11.29 3.67
N ALA A 94 -1.71 11.99 3.03
CA ALA A 94 -2.29 11.66 1.74
C ALA A 94 -2.66 10.16 1.64
N THR A 95 -3.35 9.62 2.65
CA THR A 95 -3.71 8.19 2.81
C THR A 95 -4.26 7.56 1.54
N ARG A 96 -5.10 8.28 0.81
CA ARG A 96 -5.62 7.82 -0.48
C ARG A 96 -4.53 7.66 -1.53
N LEU A 97 -3.66 8.66 -1.68
CA LEU A 97 -2.56 8.64 -2.66
C LEU A 97 -1.51 7.59 -2.27
N THR A 98 -1.13 7.51 -1.00
CA THR A 98 -0.16 6.52 -0.52
C THR A 98 -0.67 5.09 -0.66
N GLY A 99 -1.98 4.86 -0.47
CA GLY A 99 -2.62 3.58 -0.79
C GLY A 99 -2.54 3.22 -2.28
N ILE A 100 -2.83 4.18 -3.17
CA ILE A 100 -2.72 3.99 -4.64
C ILE A 100 -1.28 3.70 -5.03
N VAL A 101 -0.33 4.53 -4.57
CA VAL A 101 1.09 4.39 -4.86
C VAL A 101 1.62 3.06 -4.35
N GLY A 102 1.23 2.64 -3.14
CA GLY A 102 1.60 1.33 -2.60
C GLY A 102 1.03 0.17 -3.41
N ALA A 103 -0.23 0.24 -3.83
CA ALA A 103 -0.82 -0.78 -4.70
C ALA A 103 -0.13 -0.85 -6.07
N LEU A 104 0.20 0.30 -6.67
CA LEU A 104 0.95 0.36 -7.93
C LEU A 104 2.36 -0.21 -7.76
N LEU A 105 3.04 0.11 -6.67
CA LEU A 105 4.37 -0.42 -6.37
C LEU A 105 4.34 -1.95 -6.27
N MET A 106 3.37 -2.53 -5.57
CA MET A 106 3.18 -3.98 -5.53
C MET A 106 2.87 -4.55 -6.92
N GLY A 107 2.05 -3.88 -7.72
CA GLY A 107 1.78 -4.28 -9.10
C GLY A 107 3.03 -4.32 -9.98
N VAL A 108 3.94 -3.36 -9.83
CA VAL A 108 5.23 -3.34 -10.54
C VAL A 108 6.11 -4.53 -10.11
N PHE A 109 6.18 -4.84 -8.81
CA PHE A 109 6.91 -6.01 -8.33
C PHE A 109 6.33 -7.31 -8.91
N ILE A 110 5.00 -7.49 -8.82
CA ILE A 110 4.32 -8.67 -9.40
C ILE A 110 4.64 -8.80 -10.89
N ALA A 111 4.61 -7.71 -11.66
CA ALA A 111 4.93 -7.73 -13.08
C ALA A 111 6.39 -8.14 -13.33
N GLY A 112 7.33 -7.65 -12.52
CA GLY A 112 8.73 -8.05 -12.56
C GLY A 112 8.91 -9.55 -12.29
N ILE A 113 8.30 -10.06 -11.21
CA ILE A 113 8.37 -11.48 -10.82
C ILE A 113 7.75 -12.37 -11.90
N ALA A 114 6.56 -12.01 -12.39
CA ALA A 114 5.90 -12.74 -13.47
C ALA A 114 6.74 -12.75 -14.75
N SER A 115 7.42 -11.64 -15.08
CA SER A 115 8.34 -11.59 -16.21
C SER A 115 9.55 -12.49 -16.01
N ALA A 116 10.15 -12.53 -14.81
CA ALA A 116 11.29 -13.39 -14.52
C ALA A 116 10.90 -14.87 -14.61
N TRP A 117 9.73 -15.22 -14.08
CA TRP A 117 9.19 -16.57 -14.12
C TRP A 117 8.89 -17.02 -15.56
N ALA A 118 8.25 -16.18 -16.38
CA ALA A 118 7.96 -16.48 -17.78
C ALA A 118 9.24 -16.67 -18.63
N ARG A 119 10.34 -16.05 -18.24
CA ARG A 119 11.66 -16.16 -18.89
C ARG A 119 12.52 -17.30 -18.33
N GLY A 120 12.05 -18.02 -17.31
CA GLY A 120 12.80 -19.10 -16.67
C GLY A 120 14.08 -18.62 -15.96
N LEU A 121 14.11 -17.38 -15.48
CA LEU A 121 15.22 -16.90 -14.66
C LEU A 121 15.18 -17.62 -13.30
N ASN A 122 16.34 -17.93 -12.72
CA ASN A 122 16.45 -18.49 -11.37
C ASN A 122 16.94 -17.38 -10.43
N ILE A 123 16.01 -16.58 -9.91
CA ILE A 123 16.31 -15.44 -9.04
C ILE A 123 15.44 -15.47 -7.79
N ASP A 124 16.00 -15.05 -6.66
CA ASP A 124 15.25 -14.59 -5.50
C ASP A 124 14.78 -13.16 -5.79
N CYS A 125 13.47 -12.97 -5.75
CA CYS A 125 12.79 -11.72 -6.06
C CYS A 125 13.16 -10.59 -5.09
N GLY A 126 13.75 -10.92 -3.93
CA GLY A 126 14.35 -9.95 -3.02
C GLY A 126 13.34 -9.08 -2.26
N CYS A 127 12.05 -9.41 -2.28
CA CYS A 127 11.02 -8.63 -1.58
C CYS A 127 11.26 -8.52 -0.06
N PHE A 128 11.99 -9.47 0.55
CA PHE A 128 12.35 -9.46 1.98
C PHE A 128 13.84 -9.72 2.25
N GLY A 129 14.69 -9.53 1.25
CA GLY A 129 16.10 -9.91 1.32
C GLY A 129 16.95 -9.18 0.29
N THR A 130 18.11 -9.73 0.03
CA THR A 130 19.10 -9.14 -0.88
C THR A 130 18.78 -9.45 -2.35
N GLY A 131 17.93 -10.46 -2.60
CA GLY A 131 17.59 -10.96 -3.92
C GLY A 131 18.82 -11.50 -4.68
N GLY A 132 18.62 -11.81 -5.96
CA GLY A 132 19.71 -12.20 -6.87
C GLY A 132 19.64 -13.67 -7.33
N PRO A 133 20.66 -14.16 -8.05
CA PRO A 133 20.64 -15.51 -8.61
C PRO A 133 20.58 -16.59 -7.52
N VAL A 134 19.74 -17.61 -7.72
CA VAL A 134 19.59 -18.76 -6.81
C VAL A 134 19.74 -20.09 -7.57
N ALA A 135 19.91 -21.18 -6.82
CA ALA A 135 19.95 -22.51 -7.42
C ALA A 135 18.59 -22.90 -8.02
N GLU A 136 18.62 -23.80 -9.01
CA GLU A 136 17.40 -24.33 -9.62
C GLU A 136 16.53 -25.04 -8.56
N GLY A 137 15.25 -24.65 -8.49
CA GLY A 137 14.29 -25.22 -7.53
C GLY A 137 14.17 -24.46 -6.20
N GLU A 138 15.00 -23.45 -5.95
CA GLU A 138 14.88 -22.57 -4.75
C GLU A 138 13.97 -21.35 -4.99
N THR A 139 13.42 -21.20 -6.20
CA THR A 139 12.53 -20.09 -6.56
C THR A 139 11.11 -20.26 -5.98
N ALA A 140 10.58 -19.24 -5.32
CA ALA A 140 9.25 -19.26 -4.69
C ALA A 140 8.23 -18.30 -5.37
N TYR A 141 8.32 -18.12 -6.68
CA TYR A 141 7.56 -17.11 -7.43
C TYR A 141 6.04 -17.10 -7.16
N GLY A 142 5.42 -18.27 -7.06
CA GLY A 142 3.98 -18.36 -6.79
C GLY A 142 3.59 -17.79 -5.42
N LEU A 143 4.41 -18.05 -4.39
CA LEU A 143 4.19 -17.53 -3.04
C LEU A 143 4.48 -16.02 -2.99
N ASP A 144 5.54 -15.58 -3.66
CA ASP A 144 5.89 -14.16 -3.74
C ASP A 144 4.77 -13.34 -4.41
N ILE A 145 4.24 -13.81 -5.55
CA ILE A 145 3.11 -13.16 -6.23
C ILE A 145 1.87 -13.16 -5.36
N ALA A 146 1.52 -14.28 -4.71
CA ALA A 146 0.34 -14.36 -3.86
C ALA A 146 0.41 -13.39 -2.67
N ARG A 147 1.59 -13.28 -2.06
CA ARG A 147 1.86 -12.34 -0.98
C ARG A 147 1.74 -10.90 -1.47
N ASP A 148 2.37 -10.57 -2.59
CA ASP A 148 2.38 -9.20 -3.13
C ASP A 148 0.97 -8.79 -3.60
N LEU A 149 0.15 -9.73 -4.10
CA LEU A 149 -1.27 -9.52 -4.36
C LEU A 149 -2.06 -9.20 -3.08
N GLY A 150 -1.74 -9.87 -1.97
CA GLY A 150 -2.30 -9.56 -0.66
C GLY A 150 -1.99 -8.12 -0.23
N PHE A 151 -0.75 -7.69 -0.37
CA PHE A 151 -0.34 -6.30 -0.06
C PHE A 151 -0.94 -5.28 -1.03
N MET A 152 -1.05 -5.62 -2.32
CA MET A 152 -1.74 -4.80 -3.31
C MET A 152 -3.20 -4.59 -2.93
N ALA A 153 -3.89 -5.64 -2.50
CA ALA A 153 -5.27 -5.56 -2.03
C ALA A 153 -5.42 -4.65 -0.80
N LEU A 154 -4.46 -4.70 0.14
CA LEU A 154 -4.43 -3.77 1.28
C LEU A 154 -4.23 -2.32 0.83
N GLY A 155 -3.32 -2.06 -0.12
CA GLY A 155 -3.13 -0.73 -0.70
C GLY A 155 -4.40 -0.19 -1.38
N LEU A 156 -5.08 -1.03 -2.17
CA LEU A 156 -6.36 -0.70 -2.79
C LEU A 156 -7.46 -0.46 -1.75
N PHE A 157 -7.50 -1.26 -0.68
CA PHE A 157 -8.45 -1.06 0.42
C PHE A 157 -8.24 0.31 1.07
N VAL A 158 -7.00 0.68 1.36
CA VAL A 158 -6.66 2.01 1.90
C VAL A 158 -7.03 3.14 0.92
N ALA A 159 -6.84 2.92 -0.38
CA ALA A 159 -7.20 3.90 -1.42
C ALA A 159 -8.72 4.11 -1.56
N VAL A 160 -9.52 3.05 -1.44
CA VAL A 160 -10.98 3.10 -1.58
C VAL A 160 -11.63 3.63 -0.29
N TRP A 161 -11.12 3.22 0.86
CA TRP A 161 -11.62 3.61 2.18
C TRP A 161 -10.54 4.35 2.99
N PRO A 162 -10.21 5.61 2.66
CA PRO A 162 -9.11 6.33 3.29
C PRO A 162 -9.38 6.75 4.73
N ARG A 163 -10.60 6.56 5.26
CA ARG A 163 -10.95 6.94 6.63
C ARG A 163 -10.14 6.10 7.60
N SER A 164 -9.25 6.74 8.35
CA SER A 164 -8.36 6.05 9.29
C SER A 164 -8.11 6.94 10.52
N PRO A 165 -8.17 6.37 11.75
CA PRO A 165 -7.80 7.08 12.96
C PRO A 165 -6.29 7.44 12.91
N PHE A 166 -5.91 8.53 13.58
CA PHE A 166 -4.52 9.03 13.64
C PHE A 166 -3.88 9.40 12.29
N SER A 167 -4.69 9.65 11.24
CA SER A 167 -4.17 10.23 9.99
C SER A 167 -3.93 11.74 10.15
N VAL A 168 -2.74 12.20 9.76
CA VAL A 168 -2.45 13.65 9.67
C VAL A 168 -3.41 14.32 8.67
N ASP A 169 -3.93 13.59 7.69
CA ASP A 169 -5.01 14.04 6.79
C ASP A 169 -6.25 14.59 7.52
N ARG A 170 -6.58 14.04 8.69
CA ARG A 170 -7.69 14.53 9.53
C ARG A 170 -7.36 15.88 10.16
N VAL A 171 -6.12 16.10 10.58
CA VAL A 171 -5.67 17.37 11.18
C VAL A 171 -5.55 18.46 10.11
N LEU A 172 -5.10 18.09 8.90
CA LEU A 172 -4.94 19.01 7.77
C LEU A 172 -6.23 19.25 6.97
N GLY A 173 -7.34 18.59 7.30
CA GLY A 173 -8.62 18.74 6.59
C GLY A 173 -8.59 18.27 5.14
N LEU A 174 -7.64 17.42 4.75
CA LEU A 174 -7.45 16.94 3.38
C LEU A 174 -8.44 15.86 2.96
N TYR A 175 -9.39 15.47 3.83
CA TYR A 175 -10.57 14.74 3.38
C TYR A 175 -11.42 15.68 2.53
N PRO A 176 -11.57 15.44 1.21
CA PRO A 176 -12.61 16.13 0.46
C PRO A 176 -13.92 15.76 1.13
N GLY A 177 -14.56 16.76 1.73
CA GLY A 177 -15.79 16.59 2.50
C GLY A 177 -16.79 15.72 1.76
N ARG A 178 -17.00 14.51 2.31
CA ARG A 178 -18.25 13.76 2.16
C ARG A 178 -19.07 13.78 3.45
N ASP A 179 -18.80 14.73 4.33
CA ASP A 179 -19.56 15.01 5.56
C ASP A 179 -20.84 15.81 5.31
N GLN A 180 -21.46 15.69 4.12
CA GLN A 180 -22.72 16.38 3.80
C GLN A 180 -23.82 15.48 3.21
N ARG A 181 -23.63 14.15 3.19
CA ARG A 181 -24.75 13.22 2.92
C ARG A 181 -24.66 11.98 3.79
N ARG A 182 -25.10 12.14 5.05
CA ARG A 182 -26.14 11.34 5.71
C ARG A 182 -26.00 11.43 7.22
#